data_AF-A0A1A0WZF6-F1
#
_entry.id   AF-A0A1A0WZF6-F1
#
_cell.length_a   1.000
_cell.length_b   1.000
_cell.length_c   1.000
_cell.angle_alpha   90.00
_cell.angle_beta   90.00
_cell.angle_gamma   90.00
#
_symmetry.space_group_name_H-M   'P 1'
#
loop_
_entity.id
_entity.type
_entity.pdbx_description
1 polymer ?
#
loop_
_entity_poly.entity_id
_entity_poly.type
_entity_poly.pdbx_seq_one_letter_code
_entity_poly.pdbx_strand_id
1 'polypeptide(L)'
;MGLFSSDGKTRAQRRAETKALKAKAKLDAKLAAKDRRRASKELRKSRKKIVEKELKAQRKTLKAEAKAAQKVAKAEAKTVAAKAKATADAKPFSPASVKRFLTVTRLVAPIAVPVIYRLAVAGRGKITELQAKRIGVSPAQLVKYSGSGAPLLARIEALRTSLQKVSAQDTSSDTKQFVDAMTARLDNLAIAVDAAEPMPAQQRKTAHRAVENELSAIDADIMARLGVRT
;
A
#
# COMPACT_ATOMS: atom_id res chain seq x y z
N MET A 1 -110.97 -51.48 6.84
CA MET A 1 -110.53 -52.37 7.95
C MET A 1 -109.95 -53.63 7.31
N GLY A 2 -108.75 -54.12 7.58
CA GLY A 2 -107.70 -53.69 8.49
C GLY A 2 -106.36 -54.20 7.96
N LEU A 3 -105.35 -53.33 8.01
CA LEU A 3 -103.94 -53.66 7.78
C LEU A 3 -103.38 -54.32 9.04
N PHE A 4 -103.37 -55.65 9.15
CA PHE A 4 -102.47 -56.36 10.06
C PHE A 4 -102.17 -57.76 9.51
N SER A 5 -101.20 -57.88 8.60
CA SER A 5 -100.54 -59.17 8.32
C SER A 5 -99.69 -59.54 9.54
N SER A 6 -100.08 -60.59 10.26
CA SER A 6 -99.36 -61.05 11.46
C SER A 6 -98.28 -62.06 11.06
N ASP A 7 -97.01 -61.79 11.37
CA ASP A 7 -95.83 -62.62 11.03
C ASP A 7 -95.76 -64.00 11.73
N GLY A 8 -96.86 -64.55 12.27
CA GLY A 8 -96.91 -65.89 12.90
C GLY A 8 -96.08 -66.08 14.18
N LYS A 9 -95.24 -65.11 14.58
CA LYS A 9 -94.38 -65.18 15.78
C LYS A 9 -95.12 -64.81 17.06
N THR A 10 -94.92 -65.58 18.12
CA THR A 10 -95.50 -65.29 19.44
C THR A 10 -94.86 -64.05 20.09
N ARG A 11 -95.60 -63.37 21.00
CA ARG A 11 -95.11 -62.19 21.73
C ARG A 11 -93.81 -62.48 22.50
N ALA A 12 -93.65 -63.70 23.01
CA ALA A 12 -92.46 -64.15 23.70
C ALA A 12 -91.24 -64.20 22.77
N GLN A 13 -91.39 -64.76 21.56
CA GLN A 13 -90.32 -64.84 20.55
C GLN A 13 -89.87 -63.44 20.10
N ARG A 14 -90.79 -62.51 19.84
CA ARG A 14 -90.42 -61.12 19.48
C ARG A 14 -89.67 -60.40 20.62
N ARG A 15 -90.05 -60.65 21.88
CA ARG A 15 -89.32 -60.12 23.04
C ARG A 15 -87.92 -60.72 23.19
N ALA A 16 -87.75 -62.00 22.87
CA ALA A 16 -86.45 -62.66 22.86
C ALA A 16 -85.56 -62.12 21.71
N GLU A 17 -86.11 -62.01 20.49
CA GLU A 17 -85.40 -61.47 19.32
C GLU A 17 -84.99 -60.01 19.55
N THR A 18 -85.88 -59.16 20.07
CA THR A 18 -85.53 -57.76 20.39
C THR A 18 -84.49 -57.65 21.50
N LYS A 19 -84.52 -58.52 22.53
CA LYS A 19 -83.47 -58.58 23.55
C LYS A 19 -82.13 -59.06 22.96
N ALA A 20 -82.14 -60.05 22.06
CA ALA A 20 -80.96 -60.54 21.39
C ALA A 20 -80.36 -59.48 20.44
N LEU A 21 -81.18 -58.77 19.67
CA LEU A 21 -80.75 -57.67 18.82
C LEU A 21 -80.19 -56.50 19.65
N LYS A 22 -80.83 -56.15 20.77
CA LYS A 22 -80.30 -55.14 21.70
C LYS A 22 -78.98 -55.57 22.34
N ALA A 23 -78.83 -56.85 22.68
CA ALA A 23 -77.57 -57.39 23.22
C ALA A 23 -76.46 -57.35 22.17
N LYS A 24 -76.74 -57.81 20.93
CA LYS A 24 -75.82 -57.72 19.79
C LYS A 24 -75.42 -56.26 19.52
N ALA A 25 -76.39 -55.35 19.37
CA ALA A 25 -76.12 -53.93 19.15
C ALA A 25 -75.28 -53.30 20.28
N LYS A 26 -75.51 -53.67 21.55
CA LYS A 26 -74.68 -53.20 22.67
C LYS A 26 -73.25 -53.74 22.63
N LEU A 27 -73.06 -54.99 22.22
CA LEU A 27 -71.73 -55.58 22.06
C LEU A 27 -71.00 -54.96 20.87
N ASP A 28 -71.67 -54.82 19.72
CA ASP A 28 -71.13 -54.18 18.53
C ASP A 28 -70.76 -52.72 18.80
N ALA A 29 -71.60 -51.98 19.53
CA ALA A 29 -71.27 -50.62 19.95
C ALA A 29 -70.05 -50.56 20.88
N LYS A 30 -69.90 -51.52 21.81
CA LYS A 30 -68.72 -51.61 22.69
C LYS A 30 -67.46 -51.96 21.92
N LEU A 31 -67.52 -52.90 20.98
CA LEU A 31 -66.41 -53.27 20.11
C LEU A 31 -66.01 -52.11 19.21
N ALA A 32 -66.99 -51.48 18.54
CA ALA A 32 -66.76 -50.30 17.71
C ALA A 32 -66.16 -49.12 18.50
N ALA A 33 -66.61 -48.88 19.74
CA ALA A 33 -66.03 -47.86 20.61
C ALA A 33 -64.57 -48.19 21.00
N LYS A 34 -64.27 -49.46 21.29
CA LYS A 34 -62.91 -49.94 21.60
C LYS A 34 -61.98 -49.79 20.40
N ASP A 35 -62.45 -50.11 19.20
CA ASP A 35 -61.67 -50.00 17.96
C ASP A 35 -61.45 -48.54 17.57
N ARG A 36 -62.48 -47.68 17.67
CA ARG A 36 -62.32 -46.22 17.50
C ARG A 36 -61.32 -45.62 18.50
N ARG A 37 -61.32 -46.09 19.75
CA ARG A 37 -60.33 -45.66 20.76
C ARG A 37 -58.91 -46.12 20.41
N ARG A 38 -58.75 -47.34 19.89
CA ARG A 38 -57.45 -47.85 19.41
C ARG A 38 -56.97 -47.08 18.19
N ALA A 39 -57.81 -46.93 17.17
CA ALA A 39 -57.52 -46.20 15.94
C ALA A 39 -57.17 -44.72 16.21
N SER A 40 -57.94 -44.02 17.06
CA SER A 40 -57.61 -42.64 17.44
C SER A 40 -56.30 -42.52 18.23
N LYS A 41 -55.97 -43.50 19.08
CA LYS A 41 -54.68 -43.54 19.79
C LYS A 41 -53.52 -43.75 18.81
N GLU A 42 -53.67 -44.64 17.84
CA GLU A 42 -52.66 -44.89 16.79
C GLU A 42 -52.49 -43.69 15.87
N LEU A 43 -53.59 -43.06 15.43
CA LEU A 43 -53.56 -41.81 14.66
C LEU A 43 -52.87 -40.68 15.42
N ARG A 44 -53.12 -40.54 16.73
CA ARG A 44 -52.40 -39.56 17.56
C ARG A 44 -50.92 -39.86 17.65
N LYS A 45 -50.54 -41.13 17.79
CA LYS A 45 -49.12 -41.55 17.82
C LYS A 45 -48.44 -41.31 16.48
N SER A 46 -49.07 -41.65 15.36
CA SER A 46 -48.50 -41.43 14.02
C SER A 46 -48.37 -39.94 13.72
N ARG A 47 -49.41 -39.13 14.00
CA ARG A 47 -49.34 -37.66 13.86
C ARG A 47 -48.22 -37.06 14.70
N LYS A 48 -48.08 -37.44 15.96
CA LYS A 48 -46.96 -36.97 16.81
C LYS A 48 -45.60 -37.30 16.20
N LYS A 49 -45.41 -38.52 15.70
CA LYS A 49 -44.16 -38.93 15.05
C LYS A 49 -43.87 -38.13 13.78
N ILE A 50 -44.89 -37.86 12.97
CA ILE A 50 -44.76 -37.06 11.73
C ILE A 50 -44.38 -35.63 12.08
N VAL A 51 -45.12 -34.98 12.98
CA VAL A 51 -44.84 -33.62 13.44
C VAL A 51 -43.45 -33.51 14.06
N GLU A 52 -43.04 -34.49 14.87
CA GLU A 52 -41.70 -34.49 15.46
C GLU A 52 -40.60 -34.61 14.39
N LYS A 53 -40.81 -35.43 13.35
CA LYS A 53 -39.88 -35.54 12.22
C LYS A 53 -39.82 -34.25 11.41
N GLU A 54 -40.95 -33.64 11.13
CA GLU A 54 -41.05 -32.36 10.41
C GLU A 54 -40.36 -31.24 11.19
N LEU A 55 -40.62 -31.11 12.49
CA LEU A 55 -39.95 -30.12 13.34
C LEU A 55 -38.44 -30.36 13.42
N LYS A 56 -37.99 -31.63 13.47
CA LYS A 56 -36.55 -31.95 13.41
C LYS A 56 -35.94 -31.58 12.07
N ALA A 57 -36.64 -31.81 10.96
CA ALA A 57 -36.19 -31.43 9.62
C ALA A 57 -36.10 -29.91 9.49
N GLN A 58 -37.15 -29.18 9.88
CA GLN A 58 -37.17 -27.71 9.89
C GLN A 58 -36.06 -27.12 10.76
N ARG A 59 -35.81 -27.68 11.96
CA ARG A 59 -34.70 -27.24 12.81
C ARG A 59 -33.33 -27.46 12.14
N LYS A 60 -33.17 -28.52 11.35
CA LYS A 60 -31.92 -28.78 10.62
C LYS A 60 -31.75 -27.80 9.45
N THR A 61 -32.81 -27.53 8.69
CA THR A 61 -32.77 -26.56 7.58
C THR A 61 -32.49 -25.17 8.09
N LEU A 62 -33.23 -24.69 9.10
CA LEU A 62 -33.01 -23.37 9.71
C LEU A 62 -31.59 -23.23 10.29
N LYS A 63 -31.02 -24.28 10.90
CA LYS A 63 -29.63 -24.27 11.36
C LYS A 63 -28.64 -24.22 10.21
N ALA A 64 -28.91 -24.91 9.10
CA ALA A 64 -28.05 -24.88 7.93
C ALA A 64 -28.10 -23.51 7.24
N GLU A 65 -29.29 -22.94 7.09
CA GLU A 65 -29.52 -21.60 6.56
C GLU A 65 -28.87 -20.53 7.43
N ALA A 66 -29.01 -20.59 8.76
CA ALA A 66 -28.33 -19.66 9.67
C ALA A 66 -26.81 -19.76 9.56
N LYS A 67 -26.24 -20.97 9.42
CA LYS A 67 -24.80 -21.16 9.20
C LYS A 67 -24.37 -20.65 7.82
N ALA A 68 -25.18 -20.83 6.79
CA ALA A 68 -24.93 -20.31 5.46
C ALA A 68 -24.98 -18.78 5.46
N ALA A 69 -26.01 -18.17 6.04
CA ALA A 69 -26.15 -16.73 6.22
C ALA A 69 -24.98 -16.16 7.03
N GLN A 70 -24.55 -16.82 8.11
CA GLN A 70 -23.35 -16.39 8.85
C GLN A 70 -22.06 -16.48 8.01
N LYS A 71 -21.91 -17.49 7.15
CA LYS A 71 -20.75 -17.59 6.24
C LYS A 71 -20.80 -16.50 5.18
N VAL A 72 -21.97 -16.23 4.61
CA VAL A 72 -22.20 -15.15 3.63
C VAL A 72 -21.93 -13.80 4.29
N ALA A 73 -22.53 -13.50 5.45
CA ALA A 73 -22.28 -12.27 6.19
C ALA A 73 -20.80 -12.11 6.59
N LYS A 74 -20.10 -13.19 6.95
CA LYS A 74 -18.64 -13.15 7.20
C LYS A 74 -17.85 -12.92 5.91
N ALA A 75 -18.26 -13.48 4.79
CA ALA A 75 -17.63 -13.25 3.50
C ALA A 75 -17.86 -11.81 3.04
N GLU A 76 -19.07 -11.29 3.19
CA GLU A 76 -19.44 -9.91 2.91
C GLU A 76 -18.72 -8.93 3.82
N ALA A 77 -18.62 -9.21 5.13
CA ALA A 77 -17.83 -8.39 6.04
C ALA A 77 -16.33 -8.37 5.65
N LYS A 78 -15.79 -9.51 5.20
CA LYS A 78 -14.41 -9.59 4.70
C LYS A 78 -14.24 -8.84 3.37
N THR A 79 -15.19 -8.91 2.46
CA THR A 79 -15.11 -8.18 1.17
C THR A 79 -15.32 -6.69 1.36
N VAL A 80 -16.23 -6.27 2.24
CA VAL A 80 -16.43 -4.87 2.63
C VAL A 80 -15.19 -4.34 3.36
N ALA A 81 -14.60 -5.10 4.29
CA ALA A 81 -13.35 -4.72 4.94
C ALA A 81 -12.16 -4.68 3.95
N ALA A 82 -12.10 -5.60 2.99
CA ALA A 82 -11.09 -5.57 1.93
C ALA A 82 -11.27 -4.37 1.00
N LYS A 83 -12.51 -4.03 0.64
CA LYS A 83 -12.83 -2.83 -0.15
C LYS A 83 -12.54 -1.54 0.62
N ALA A 84 -12.86 -1.49 1.91
CA ALA A 84 -12.53 -0.34 2.78
C ALA A 84 -11.01 -0.20 3.00
N LYS A 85 -10.27 -1.31 3.08
CA LYS A 85 -8.80 -1.28 3.09
C LYS A 85 -8.24 -0.86 1.74
N ALA A 86 -8.83 -1.31 0.63
CA ALA A 86 -8.40 -0.89 -0.71
C ALA A 86 -8.62 0.62 -0.95
N THR A 87 -9.71 1.20 -0.45
CA THR A 87 -9.96 2.65 -0.53
C THR A 87 -9.09 3.45 0.44
N ALA A 88 -8.78 2.92 1.63
CA ALA A 88 -7.78 3.52 2.53
C ALA A 88 -6.34 3.41 1.98
N ASP A 89 -6.02 2.32 1.27
CA ASP A 89 -4.73 2.07 0.62
C ASP A 89 -4.52 2.92 -0.64
N ALA A 90 -5.61 3.36 -1.29
CA ALA A 90 -5.58 4.25 -2.46
C ALA A 90 -5.19 5.70 -2.12
N LYS A 91 -5.06 6.03 -0.83
CA LYS A 91 -4.56 7.32 -0.39
C LYS A 91 -3.06 7.40 -0.68
N PRO A 92 -2.57 8.44 -1.39
CA PRO A 92 -1.14 8.61 -1.60
C PRO A 92 -0.47 8.68 -0.22
N PHE A 93 0.57 7.87 -0.02
CA PHE A 93 1.32 7.72 1.24
C PHE A 93 0.66 6.91 2.37
N SER A 94 -0.36 6.08 2.08
CA SER A 94 -0.81 5.07 3.06
C SER A 94 0.32 4.08 3.42
N PRO A 95 0.39 3.56 4.66
CA PRO A 95 1.47 2.64 5.05
C PRO A 95 1.53 1.35 4.19
N ALA A 96 0.39 0.92 3.63
CA ALA A 96 0.34 -0.20 2.70
C ALA A 96 0.91 0.18 1.31
N SER A 97 0.58 1.37 0.79
CA SER A 97 1.16 1.85 -0.47
C SER A 97 2.68 2.03 -0.36
N VAL A 98 3.18 2.53 0.78
CA VAL A 98 4.61 2.65 1.06
C VAL A 98 5.28 1.28 1.14
N LYS A 99 4.67 0.28 1.82
CA LYS A 99 5.20 -1.09 1.84
C LYS A 99 5.24 -1.74 0.45
N ARG A 100 4.20 -1.54 -0.37
CA ARG A 100 4.16 -2.03 -1.76
C ARG A 100 5.22 -1.33 -2.61
N PHE A 101 5.37 -0.02 -2.48
CA PHE A 101 6.40 0.72 -3.17
C PHE A 101 7.80 0.26 -2.75
N LEU A 102 8.07 0.08 -1.45
CA LEU A 102 9.35 -0.41 -0.95
C LEU A 102 9.66 -1.84 -1.40
N THR A 103 8.67 -2.72 -1.47
CA THR A 103 8.86 -4.10 -1.95
C THR A 103 9.13 -4.14 -3.45
N VAL A 104 8.38 -3.39 -4.26
CA VAL A 104 8.63 -3.24 -5.70
C VAL A 104 9.98 -2.58 -5.95
N THR A 105 10.29 -1.51 -5.23
CA THR A 105 11.58 -0.82 -5.32
C THR A 105 12.71 -1.76 -4.95
N ARG A 106 12.58 -2.56 -3.88
CA ARG A 106 13.61 -3.54 -3.47
C ARG A 106 13.83 -4.64 -4.51
N LEU A 107 12.78 -5.04 -5.23
CA LEU A 107 12.87 -6.05 -6.29
C LEU A 107 13.53 -5.48 -7.57
N VAL A 108 13.17 -4.24 -7.93
CA VAL A 108 13.61 -3.60 -9.18
C VAL A 108 14.96 -2.88 -9.02
N ALA A 109 15.29 -2.43 -7.81
CA ALA A 109 16.53 -1.72 -7.49
C ALA A 109 17.82 -2.38 -8.01
N PRO A 110 18.08 -3.70 -7.83
CA PRO A 110 19.35 -4.28 -8.28
C PRO A 110 19.56 -4.23 -9.80
N ILE A 111 18.49 -4.07 -10.59
CA ILE A 111 18.55 -3.97 -12.05
C ILE A 111 18.47 -2.51 -12.49
N ALA A 112 17.55 -1.74 -11.92
CA ALA A 112 17.34 -0.34 -12.29
C ALA A 112 18.50 0.57 -11.84
N VAL A 113 19.10 0.32 -10.66
CA VAL A 113 20.19 1.15 -10.15
C VAL A 113 21.41 1.12 -11.09
N PRO A 114 21.93 -0.04 -11.53
CA PRO A 114 23.02 -0.07 -12.52
C PRO A 114 22.66 0.57 -13.86
N VAL A 115 21.41 0.41 -14.33
CA VAL A 115 20.98 0.96 -15.62
C VAL A 115 20.90 2.47 -15.57
N ILE A 116 20.25 3.04 -14.55
CA ILE A 116 20.18 4.49 -14.34
C ILE A 116 21.57 5.07 -14.16
N TYR A 117 22.44 4.40 -13.39
CA TYR A 117 23.83 4.80 -13.22
C TYR A 117 24.58 4.83 -14.56
N ARG A 118 24.47 3.77 -15.38
CA ARG A 118 25.08 3.72 -16.71
C ARG A 118 24.53 4.79 -17.65
N LEU A 119 23.24 5.08 -17.61
CA LEU A 119 22.63 6.16 -18.39
C LEU A 119 23.11 7.54 -17.94
N ALA A 120 23.20 7.78 -16.64
CA ALA A 120 23.71 9.03 -16.08
C ALA A 120 25.19 9.26 -16.44
N VAL A 121 26.01 8.21 -16.37
CA VAL A 121 27.44 8.26 -16.72
C VAL A 121 27.63 8.40 -18.23
N ALA A 122 26.89 7.67 -19.06
CA ALA A 122 26.94 7.79 -20.51
C ALA A 122 26.46 9.17 -21.00
N GLY A 123 25.45 9.74 -20.34
CA GLY A 123 25.00 11.12 -20.59
C GLY A 123 26.10 12.14 -20.30
N ARG A 124 26.78 12.01 -19.15
CA ARG A 124 27.95 12.86 -18.83
C ARG A 124 29.08 12.67 -19.85
N GLY A 125 29.39 11.43 -20.23
CA GLY A 125 30.43 11.12 -21.21
C GLY A 125 30.18 11.76 -22.58
N LYS A 126 28.93 11.80 -23.04
CA LYS A 126 28.58 12.46 -24.30
C LYS A 126 28.63 13.98 -24.22
N ILE A 127 28.27 14.58 -23.08
CA ILE A 127 28.37 16.03 -22.88
C ILE A 127 29.84 16.45 -22.83
N THR A 128 30.69 15.69 -22.14
CA THR A 128 32.13 15.95 -22.09
C THR A 128 32.81 15.68 -23.43
N GLU A 129 32.38 14.68 -24.20
CA GLU A 129 32.90 14.40 -25.55
C GLU A 129 32.50 15.49 -26.56
N LEU A 130 31.30 16.06 -26.44
CA LEU A 130 30.85 17.19 -27.26
C LEU A 130 31.51 18.51 -26.86
N GLN A 131 31.77 18.74 -25.58
CA GLN A 131 32.58 19.87 -25.10
C GLN A 131 34.05 19.71 -25.51
N ALA A 132 34.61 18.49 -25.47
CA ALA A 132 35.97 18.19 -25.91
C ALA A 132 36.14 18.38 -27.43
N LYS A 133 35.13 18.01 -28.24
CA LYS A 133 35.13 18.25 -29.70
C LYS A 133 34.99 19.72 -30.08
N ARG A 134 34.38 20.55 -29.24
CA ARG A 134 34.29 22.01 -29.48
C ARG A 134 35.57 22.77 -29.13
N ILE A 135 36.45 22.20 -28.31
CA ILE A 135 37.67 22.86 -27.82
C ILE A 135 38.96 22.14 -28.29
N GLY A 136 38.86 20.96 -28.92
CA GLY A 136 39.99 20.30 -29.56
C GLY A 136 41.02 19.71 -28.60
N VAL A 137 40.62 19.38 -27.36
CA VAL A 137 41.53 18.93 -26.29
C VAL A 137 41.13 17.57 -25.73
N SER A 138 42.13 16.73 -25.42
CA SER A 138 41.94 15.31 -25.08
C SER A 138 41.34 15.08 -23.68
N PRO A 139 40.58 13.97 -23.47
CA PRO A 139 39.94 13.64 -22.20
C PRO A 139 40.89 13.50 -20.99
N ALA A 140 42.19 13.26 -21.24
CA ALA A 140 43.19 13.15 -20.19
C ALA A 140 43.48 14.50 -19.51
N GLN A 141 43.21 15.63 -20.18
CA GLN A 141 43.35 16.97 -19.59
C GLN A 141 42.11 17.42 -18.80
N LEU A 142 40.94 16.79 -19.01
CA LEU A 142 39.75 17.01 -18.17
C LEU A 142 39.90 16.41 -16.76
N VAL A 143 40.81 15.46 -16.57
CA VAL A 143 41.18 14.96 -15.23
C VAL A 143 41.83 16.06 -14.40
N LYS A 144 42.50 17.03 -15.03
CA LYS A 144 43.13 18.19 -14.37
C LYS A 144 42.11 19.15 -13.73
N TYR A 145 40.83 19.06 -14.10
CA TYR A 145 39.75 19.90 -13.58
C TYR A 145 38.57 19.11 -12.97
N SER A 146 38.74 17.80 -12.71
CA SER A 146 37.69 16.95 -12.12
C SER A 146 38.09 16.27 -10.79
N GLY A 147 39.14 16.77 -10.14
CA GLY A 147 39.59 16.37 -8.80
C GLY A 147 38.74 16.95 -7.64
N SER A 148 39.10 16.61 -6.40
CA SER A 148 38.39 17.10 -5.20
C SER A 148 38.46 18.62 -5.00
N GLY A 149 39.46 19.28 -5.59
CA GLY A 149 39.68 20.72 -5.62
C GLY A 149 39.00 21.45 -6.78
N ALA A 150 38.33 20.74 -7.70
CA ALA A 150 37.58 21.34 -8.81
C ALA A 150 36.63 22.49 -8.41
N PRO A 151 35.82 22.40 -7.33
CA PRO A 151 34.98 23.52 -6.91
C PRO A 151 35.77 24.75 -6.44
N LEU A 152 36.95 24.56 -5.85
CA LEU A 152 37.83 25.67 -5.42
C LEU A 152 38.45 26.37 -6.63
N LEU A 153 38.91 25.60 -7.63
CA LEU A 153 39.42 26.16 -8.89
C LEU A 153 38.33 26.95 -9.63
N ALA A 154 37.10 26.45 -9.67
CA ALA A 154 35.98 27.18 -10.26
C ALA A 154 35.70 28.51 -9.53
N ARG A 155 35.80 28.52 -8.19
CA ARG A 155 35.64 29.75 -7.39
C ARG A 155 36.78 30.73 -7.62
N ILE A 156 38.02 30.25 -7.78
CA ILE A 156 39.17 31.09 -8.14
C ILE A 156 38.92 31.82 -9.47
N GLU A 157 38.45 31.12 -10.50
CA GLU A 157 38.13 31.76 -11.80
C GLU A 157 36.98 32.78 -11.69
N ALA A 158 35.98 32.50 -10.86
CA ALA A 158 34.91 33.45 -10.59
C ALA A 158 35.44 34.74 -9.93
N LEU A 159 36.34 34.61 -8.95
CA LEU A 159 36.98 35.76 -8.29
C LEU A 159 37.89 36.55 -9.27
N ARG A 160 38.63 35.87 -10.15
CA ARG A 160 39.39 36.54 -11.23
C ARG A 160 38.48 37.38 -12.12
N THR A 161 37.31 36.84 -12.49
CA THR A 161 36.31 37.59 -13.27
C THR A 161 35.77 38.80 -12.49
N SER A 162 35.58 38.68 -11.19
CA SER A 162 35.18 39.80 -10.33
C SER A 162 36.28 40.87 -10.24
N LEU A 163 37.55 40.51 -10.15
CA LEU A 163 38.68 41.45 -10.17
C LEU A 163 38.75 42.24 -11.49
N GLN A 164 38.47 41.59 -12.63
CA GLN A 164 38.37 42.29 -13.90
C GLN A 164 37.28 43.37 -13.89
N LYS A 165 36.14 43.11 -13.24
CA LYS A 165 35.08 44.11 -13.07
C LYS A 165 35.52 45.27 -12.18
N VAL A 166 36.24 45.00 -11.09
CA VAL A 166 36.82 46.04 -10.23
C VAL A 166 37.77 46.93 -11.04
N SER A 167 38.66 46.32 -11.85
CA SER A 167 39.60 47.06 -12.71
C SER A 167 38.92 47.88 -13.80
N ALA A 168 37.74 47.46 -14.25
CA ALA A 168 36.93 48.20 -15.22
C ALA A 168 36.14 49.35 -14.59
N GLN A 169 35.81 49.24 -13.30
CA GLN A 169 35.06 50.27 -12.57
C GLN A 169 35.96 51.39 -12.06
N ASP A 170 37.17 51.06 -11.59
CA ASP A 170 38.14 52.03 -11.10
C ASP A 170 39.54 51.79 -11.70
N THR A 171 40.04 52.81 -12.41
CA THR A 171 41.35 52.78 -13.08
C THR A 171 42.47 53.43 -12.27
N SER A 172 42.23 53.75 -10.99
CA SER A 172 43.22 54.31 -10.08
C SER A 172 44.45 53.41 -9.92
N SER A 173 45.59 54.00 -9.56
CA SER A 173 46.83 53.24 -9.32
C SER A 173 46.72 52.30 -8.11
N ASP A 174 45.95 52.67 -7.09
CA ASP A 174 45.69 51.81 -5.92
C ASP A 174 44.89 50.56 -6.32
N THR A 175 43.83 50.72 -7.13
CA THR A 175 43.04 49.58 -7.59
C THR A 175 43.83 48.64 -8.48
N LYS A 176 44.75 49.15 -9.32
CA LYS A 176 45.66 48.31 -10.11
C LYS A 176 46.58 47.47 -9.22
N GLN A 177 47.23 48.08 -8.23
CA GLN A 177 48.08 47.36 -7.28
C GLN A 177 47.31 46.28 -6.51
N PHE A 178 46.07 46.58 -6.12
CA PHE A 178 45.18 45.60 -5.49
C PHE A 178 44.84 44.43 -6.41
N VAL A 179 44.44 44.70 -7.65
CA VAL A 179 44.10 43.66 -8.63
C VAL A 179 45.31 42.77 -8.92
N ASP A 180 46.49 43.34 -9.08
CA ASP A 180 47.73 42.59 -9.29
C ASP A 180 48.06 41.70 -8.09
N ALA A 181 47.96 42.24 -6.86
CA ALA A 181 48.20 41.50 -5.63
C ALA A 181 47.20 40.35 -5.43
N MET A 182 45.90 40.59 -5.68
CA MET A 182 44.88 39.55 -5.56
C MET A 182 45.00 38.49 -6.66
N THR A 183 45.38 38.87 -7.88
CA THR A 183 45.65 37.91 -8.97
C THR A 183 46.79 36.98 -8.59
N ALA A 184 47.91 37.52 -8.11
CA ALA A 184 49.04 36.71 -7.63
C ALA A 184 48.64 35.78 -6.47
N ARG A 185 47.80 36.25 -5.54
CA ARG A 185 47.28 35.42 -4.44
C ARG A 185 46.39 34.29 -4.96
N LEU A 186 45.50 34.55 -5.92
CA LEU A 186 44.65 33.54 -6.54
C LEU A 186 45.46 32.49 -7.32
N ASP A 187 46.54 32.89 -7.97
CA ASP A 187 47.48 31.97 -8.63
C ASP A 187 48.17 31.04 -7.63
N ASN A 188 48.65 31.60 -6.51
CA ASN A 188 49.23 30.80 -5.42
C ASN A 188 48.21 29.83 -4.81
N LEU A 189 46.94 30.25 -4.66
CA LEU A 189 45.88 29.37 -4.16
C LEU A 189 45.54 28.25 -5.15
N ALA A 190 45.56 28.51 -6.47
CA ALA A 190 45.39 27.47 -7.47
C ALA A 190 46.50 26.41 -7.38
N ILE A 191 47.76 26.85 -7.25
CA ILE A 191 48.91 25.95 -7.02
C ILE A 191 48.73 25.15 -5.73
N ALA A 192 48.25 25.78 -4.65
CA ALA A 192 48.00 25.09 -3.38
C ALA A 192 46.89 24.03 -3.49
N VAL A 193 45.85 24.27 -4.29
CA VAL A 193 44.79 23.28 -4.56
C VAL A 193 45.37 22.07 -5.29
N ASP A 194 46.17 22.30 -6.34
CA ASP A 194 46.83 21.23 -7.09
C ASP A 194 47.83 20.44 -6.22
N ALA A 195 48.58 21.13 -5.36
CA ALA A 195 49.52 20.51 -4.42
C ALA A 195 48.81 19.68 -3.31
N ALA A 196 47.56 20.00 -3.00
CA ALA A 196 46.76 19.29 -2.00
C ALA A 196 46.16 17.97 -2.53
N GLU A 197 45.95 17.82 -3.84
CA GLU A 197 45.37 16.62 -4.46
C GLU A 197 46.09 15.30 -4.11
N PRO A 198 47.43 15.19 -4.19
CA PRO A 198 48.13 13.95 -3.83
C PRO A 198 48.20 13.69 -2.32
N MET A 199 47.76 14.62 -1.46
CA MET A 199 47.81 14.44 0.00
C MET A 199 46.81 13.39 0.49
N PRO A 200 47.07 12.72 1.63
CA PRO A 200 46.08 11.89 2.31
C PRO A 200 44.77 12.64 2.59
N ALA A 201 43.63 11.94 2.57
CA ALA A 201 42.30 12.55 2.57
C ALA A 201 42.06 13.56 3.73
N GLN A 202 42.59 13.29 4.93
CA GLN A 202 42.43 14.19 6.07
C GLN A 202 43.26 15.47 5.90
N GLN A 203 44.50 15.36 5.44
CA GLN A 203 45.37 16.50 5.18
C GLN A 203 44.85 17.34 4.01
N ARG A 204 44.38 16.69 2.95
CA ARG A 204 43.76 17.35 1.79
C ARG A 204 42.55 18.18 2.19
N LYS A 205 41.64 17.65 3.02
CA LYS A 205 40.48 18.41 3.53
C LYS A 205 40.90 19.64 4.33
N THR A 206 41.91 19.52 5.19
CA THR A 206 42.42 20.65 5.96
C THR A 206 43.03 21.72 5.05
N ALA A 207 43.81 21.32 4.05
CA ALA A 207 44.39 22.23 3.06
C ALA A 207 43.30 22.93 2.22
N HIS A 208 42.32 22.19 1.71
CA HIS A 208 41.19 22.77 0.97
C HIS A 208 40.35 23.73 1.83
N ARG A 209 40.15 23.45 3.12
CA ARG A 209 39.46 24.36 4.03
C ARG A 209 40.25 25.64 4.27
N ALA A 210 41.58 25.57 4.36
CA ALA A 210 42.43 26.76 4.46
C ALA A 210 42.31 27.61 3.19
N VAL A 211 42.37 26.99 2.01
CA VAL A 211 42.14 27.68 0.72
C VAL A 211 40.74 28.31 0.67
N GLU A 212 39.70 27.61 1.11
CA GLU A 212 38.34 28.13 1.13
C GLU A 212 38.18 29.38 2.00
N ASN A 213 38.84 29.41 3.17
CA ASN A 213 38.85 30.57 4.05
C ASN A 213 39.57 31.76 3.39
N GLU A 214 40.71 31.50 2.74
CA GLU A 214 41.47 32.52 1.99
C GLU A 214 40.65 33.12 0.84
N LEU A 215 39.96 32.27 0.07
CA LEU A 215 39.07 32.73 -1.01
C LEU A 215 37.91 33.57 -0.48
N SER A 216 37.39 33.24 0.71
CA SER A 216 36.30 34.01 1.33
C SER A 216 36.79 35.38 1.83
N ALA A 217 38.03 35.48 2.31
CA ALA A 217 38.65 36.76 2.65
C ALA A 217 38.86 37.64 1.41
N ILE A 218 39.37 37.06 0.31
CA ILE A 218 39.54 37.78 -0.97
C ILE A 218 38.19 38.29 -1.50
N ASP A 219 37.15 37.46 -1.43
CA ASP A 219 35.79 37.85 -1.86
C ASP A 219 35.27 39.06 -1.06
N ALA A 220 35.48 39.06 0.26
CA ALA A 220 35.13 40.19 1.12
C ALA A 220 35.91 41.47 0.75
N ASP A 221 37.21 41.36 0.45
CA ASP A 221 38.03 42.50 0.01
C ASP A 221 37.55 43.07 -1.33
N ILE A 222 37.18 42.20 -2.27
CA ILE A 222 36.59 42.58 -3.57
C ILE A 222 35.26 43.30 -3.36
N MET A 223 34.36 42.75 -2.54
CA MET A 223 33.05 43.35 -2.26
C MET A 223 33.18 44.70 -1.56
N ALA A 224 34.12 44.84 -0.62
CA ALA A 224 34.40 46.10 0.06
C ALA A 224 34.79 47.20 -0.94
N ARG A 225 35.60 46.87 -1.96
CA ARG A 225 35.99 47.81 -3.03
C ARG A 225 34.85 48.10 -4.02
N LEU A 226 33.94 47.15 -4.23
CA LEU A 226 32.70 47.37 -4.99
C LEU A 226 31.65 48.17 -4.19
N GLY A 227 31.93 48.53 -2.93
CA GLY A 227 31.04 49.31 -2.07
C GLY A 227 30.00 48.48 -1.32
N VAL A 228 30.10 47.15 -1.34
CA VAL A 228 29.20 46.23 -0.63
C VAL A 228 29.94 45.68 0.60
N ARG A 229 29.56 46.12 1.81
CA ARG A 229 30.10 45.54 3.06
C ARG A 229 29.22 44.36 3.49
N THR A 230 29.81 43.18 3.57
CA THR A 230 29.21 41.94 4.12
C THR A 230 29.93 41.49 5.37
#